data_AF-A0AAW8KI70-F1
#
_entry.id   AF-A0AAW8KI70-F1
#
_cell.length_a   1.000
_cell.length_b   1.000
_cell.length_c   1.000
_cell.angle_alpha   90.00
_cell.angle_beta   90.00
_cell.angle_gamma   90.00
#
_symmetry.space_group_name_H-M   'P 1'
#
loop_
_entity.id
_entity.type
_entity.pdbx_description
1 polymer ?
#
loop_
_entity_poly.entity_id
_entity_poly.type
_entity_poly.pdbx_seq_one_letter_code
_entity_poly.pdbx_strand_id
1 'polypeptide(L)'
;KEFPDVQLFVIKAFDKAGRSNVQVFEYAMKYILNLDVNIVNLSLSFFLHDNSKDKLENIHNICEKLKEQNKIIIASEVNSNGDEL
;
A
#
# COMPACT_ATOMS: atom_id res chain seq x y z
N LYS A 1 19.39 -13.82 -4.43
CA LYS A 1 19.19 -15.10 -3.71
C LYS A 1 17.86 -14.97 -3.00
N GLU A 2 16.90 -15.87 -3.26
CA GLU A 2 15.60 -15.84 -2.58
C GLU A 2 15.77 -16.25 -1.11
N PHE A 3 14.94 -15.70 -0.22
CA PHE A 3 14.95 -16.00 1.20
C PHE A 3 13.86 -17.04 1.49
N PRO A 4 14.21 -18.34 1.65
CA PRO A 4 13.23 -19.43 1.74
C PRO A 4 12.41 -19.39 3.04
N ASP A 5 12.91 -18.73 4.08
CA ASP A 5 12.31 -18.69 5.41
C ASP A 5 11.36 -17.50 5.62
N VAL A 6 10.83 -16.93 4.53
CA VAL A 6 9.88 -15.81 4.58
C VAL A 6 8.45 -16.31 4.42
N GLN A 7 7.62 -16.06 5.42
CA GLN A 7 6.18 -16.32 5.33
C GLN A 7 5.50 -15.24 4.49
N LEU A 8 4.73 -15.65 3.48
CA LEU A 8 3.99 -14.75 2.61
C LEU A 8 2.51 -14.71 3.00
N PHE A 9 1.99 -13.49 3.17
CA PHE A 9 0.56 -13.22 3.35
C PHE A 9 0.05 -12.46 2.12
N VAL A 10 -0.89 -13.07 1.40
CA VAL A 10 -1.44 -12.47 0.17
C VAL A 10 -2.73 -11.73 0.50
N ILE A 11 -2.71 -10.41 0.30
CA ILE A 11 -3.88 -9.55 0.48
C ILE A 11 -4.29 -9.02 -0.89
N LYS A 12 -5.44 -9.49 -1.38
CA LYS A 12 -5.93 -9.10 -2.71
C LYS A 12 -6.60 -7.72 -2.62
N ALA A 13 -5.90 -6.70 -3.10
CA ALA A 13 -6.43 -5.34 -3.23
C ALA A 13 -6.74 -4.93 -4.68
N PHE A 14 -6.40 -5.77 -5.67
CA PHE A 14 -6.55 -5.45 -7.10
C PHE A 14 -7.53 -6.40 -7.80
N ASP A 15 -8.15 -5.87 -8.85
CA ASP A 15 -8.92 -6.65 -9.80
C ASP A 15 -8.02 -7.38 -10.82
N LYS A 16 -8.64 -8.08 -11.77
CA LYS A 16 -7.92 -8.83 -12.83
C LYS A 16 -7.15 -7.93 -13.81
N ALA A 17 -7.47 -6.64 -13.86
CA ALA A 17 -6.80 -5.65 -14.70
C ALA A 17 -5.71 -4.87 -13.93
N GLY A 18 -5.43 -5.23 -12.67
CA GLY A 18 -4.46 -4.53 -11.84
C GLY A 18 -4.96 -3.19 -11.30
N ARG A 19 -6.29 -2.95 -11.30
CA ARG A 19 -6.90 -1.71 -10.82
C ARG A 19 -7.48 -1.90 -9.42
N SER A 20 -7.58 -0.80 -8.68
CA SER A 20 -8.22 -0.74 -7.37
C SER A 20 -8.87 0.62 -7.16
N ASN A 21 -9.57 0.79 -6.05
CA ASN A 21 -10.04 2.07 -5.57
C ASN A 21 -9.57 2.32 -4.12
N VAL A 22 -9.66 3.58 -3.69
CA VAL A 22 -9.15 4.01 -2.39
C VAL A 22 -9.85 3.28 -1.23
N GLN A 23 -11.13 2.97 -1.33
CA GLN A 23 -11.88 2.30 -0.26
C GLN A 23 -11.44 0.85 -0.06
N VAL A 24 -11.24 0.11 -1.15
CA VAL A 24 -10.73 -1.27 -1.12
C VAL A 24 -9.32 -1.28 -0.53
N PHE A 25 -8.49 -0.33 -0.95
CA PHE A 25 -7.14 -0.19 -0.41
C PHE A 25 -7.13 0.17 1.08
N GLU A 26 -7.96 1.13 1.51
CA GLU A 26 -8.09 1.50 2.92
C GLU A 26 -8.55 0.31 3.77
N TYR A 27 -9.50 -0.49 3.28
CA TYR A 27 -9.94 -1.71 3.96
C TYR A 27 -8.79 -2.74 4.09
N ALA A 28 -8.02 -2.95 3.02
CA ALA A 28 -6.85 -3.81 3.07
C ALA A 28 -5.79 -3.31 4.08
N MET A 29 -5.52 -2.01 4.10
CA MET A 29 -4.58 -1.41 5.06
C MET A 29 -5.06 -1.53 6.51
N LYS A 30 -6.36 -1.40 6.77
CA LYS A 30 -6.96 -1.66 8.09
C LYS A 30 -6.83 -3.12 8.52
N TYR A 31 -6.92 -4.07 7.58
CA TYR A 31 -6.69 -5.48 7.86
C TYR A 31 -5.22 -5.74 8.24
N ILE A 32 -4.27 -5.13 7.50
CA ILE A 32 -2.82 -5.26 7.75
C ILE A 32 -2.42 -4.80 9.15
N LEU A 33 -3.06 -3.77 9.71
CA LEU A 33 -2.77 -3.29 11.08
C LEU A 33 -2.91 -4.37 12.16
N ASN A 34 -3.74 -5.38 11.91
CA ASN A 34 -4.02 -6.46 12.85
C ASN A 34 -3.22 -7.74 12.53
N LEU A 35 -2.39 -7.74 11.48
CA LEU A 35 -1.58 -8.88 11.10
C LEU A 35 -0.21 -8.84 11.77
N ASP A 36 0.26 -10.01 12.19
CA ASP A 36 1.62 -10.21 12.66
C ASP A 36 2.58 -10.37 11.47
N VAL A 37 2.82 -9.25 10.78
CA VAL A 37 3.77 -9.14 9.66
C VAL A 37 4.83 -8.09 9.95
N ASN A 38 6.07 -8.34 9.51
CA ASN A 38 7.17 -7.38 9.70
C ASN A 38 7.33 -6.43 8.51
N ILE A 39 6.98 -6.87 7.30
CA ILE A 39 7.18 -6.14 6.04
C ILE A 39 5.85 -6.06 5.30
N VAL A 40 5.51 -4.86 4.84
CA VAL A 40 4.36 -4.59 3.97
C VAL A 40 4.88 -4.11 2.63
N ASN A 41 4.68 -4.90 1.57
CA ASN A 41 5.07 -4.53 0.21
C ASN A 41 3.85 -4.01 -0.58
N LEU A 42 3.96 -2.78 -1.07
CA LEU A 42 2.93 -2.05 -1.80
C LEU A 42 3.45 -1.70 -3.20
N SER A 43 3.37 -2.65 -4.13
CA SER A 43 3.74 -2.44 -5.53
C SER A 43 2.64 -1.73 -6.31
N LEU A 44 2.34 -0.49 -5.92
CA LEU A 44 1.26 0.33 -6.48
C LEU A 44 1.60 1.82 -6.39
N SER A 45 0.89 2.63 -7.17
CA SER A 45 0.92 4.08 -7.07
C SER A 45 -0.51 4.65 -7.10
N PHE A 46 -0.68 5.85 -6.55
CA PHE A 46 -1.94 6.59 -6.62
C PHE A 46 -1.85 7.68 -7.68
N PHE A 47 -2.82 7.72 -8.59
CA PHE A 47 -3.05 8.88 -9.44
C PHE A 47 -4.00 9.83 -8.68
N LEU A 48 -3.42 10.84 -8.03
CA LEU A 48 -4.18 11.84 -7.31
C LEU A 48 -4.42 13.03 -8.23
N HIS A 49 -5.68 13.41 -8.40
CA HIS A 49 -6.03 14.74 -8.91
C HIS A 49 -6.03 15.74 -7.75
N ASP A 50 -5.77 17.02 -8.02
CA ASP A 50 -5.52 18.09 -7.03
C ASP A 50 -6.50 18.17 -5.84
N ASN A 51 -7.73 17.66 -5.99
CA ASN A 51 -8.78 17.66 -4.95
C ASN A 51 -8.86 16.36 -4.14
N SER A 52 -7.80 15.54 -4.12
CA SER A 52 -7.83 14.18 -3.53
C SER A 52 -7.03 14.02 -2.25
N LYS A 53 -6.40 15.09 -1.73
CA LYS A 53 -5.56 15.02 -0.51
C LYS A 53 -6.33 14.46 0.69
N ASP A 54 -7.54 14.94 0.92
CA ASP A 54 -8.38 14.51 2.05
C ASP A 54 -8.75 13.02 1.96
N LYS A 55 -8.78 12.44 0.75
CA LYS A 55 -9.12 11.03 0.54
C LYS A 55 -8.01 10.07 1.01
N LEU A 56 -6.80 10.56 1.22
CA LEU A 56 -5.66 9.73 1.65
C LEU A 56 -5.28 9.92 3.13
N GLU A 57 -5.90 10.84 3.86
CA GLU A 57 -5.55 11.08 5.26
C GLU A 57 -5.70 9.81 6.11
N ASN A 58 -6.77 9.04 5.91
CA ASN A 58 -6.97 7.76 6.57
C ASN A 58 -5.83 6.76 6.29
N ILE A 59 -5.39 6.69 5.03
CA ILE A 59 -4.30 5.79 4.61
C ILE A 59 -2.99 6.24 5.24
N HIS A 60 -2.72 7.55 5.25
CA HIS A 60 -1.54 8.11 5.91
C HIS A 60 -1.52 7.78 7.41
N ASN A 61 -2.64 7.99 8.10
CA ASN A 61 -2.77 7.65 9.52
C ASN A 61 -2.57 6.15 9.78
N ILE A 62 -2.97 5.28 8.86
CA ILE A 62 -2.71 3.84 8.96
C ILE A 62 -1.21 3.55 8.78
N CYS A 63 -0.54 4.19 7.82
CA CYS A 63 0.90 4.03 7.61
C CYS A 63 1.70 4.45 8.86
N GLU A 64 1.34 5.56 9.51
CA GLU A 64 1.99 5.98 10.76
C GLU A 64 1.80 4.95 11.88
N LYS A 65 0.59 4.38 12.04
CA LYS A 65 0.36 3.31 13.01
C LYS A 65 1.17 2.03 12.72
N LEU A 66 1.30 1.65 11.44
CA LEU A 66 2.14 0.51 11.06
C LEU A 66 3.61 0.76 11.41
N LYS A 67 4.08 2.00 11.24
CA LYS A 67 5.44 2.43 11.60
C LYS A 67 5.64 2.42 13.13
N GLU A 68 4.67 2.88 13.91
CA GLU A 68 4.67 2.78 15.38
C GLU A 68 4.74 1.32 15.86
N GLN A 69 4.17 0.38 15.10
CA GLN A 69 4.29 -1.07 15.31
C GLN A 69 5.62 -1.67 14.83
N ASN A 70 6.62 -0.84 14.48
CA ASN A 70 7.92 -1.25 13.92
C ASN A 70 7.83 -2.06 12.62
N LYS A 71 6.75 -1.88 11.83
CA LYS A 71 6.61 -2.53 10.53
C LYS A 71 7.32 -1.71 9.45
N ILE A 72 7.97 -2.39 8.51
CA ILE A 72 8.62 -1.77 7.36
C ILE A 72 7.63 -1.71 6.20
N ILE A 73 7.42 -0.52 5.65
CA ILE A 73 6.60 -0.32 4.45
C ILE A 73 7.53 -0.06 3.27
N ILE A 74 7.39 -0.88 2.22
CA ILE A 74 8.09 -0.72 0.95
C ILE A 74 7.03 -0.41 -0.10
N ALA A 75 7.17 0.71 -0.82
CA ALA A 75 6.23 1.12 -1.83
C ALA A 75 6.94 1.50 -3.13
N SER A 76 6.25 1.31 -4.25
CA SER A 76 6.74 1.76 -5.56
C SER A 76 6.50 3.26 -5.75
N GLU A 77 7.44 3.92 -6.42
CA GLU A 77 7.19 5.24 -7.01
C GLU A 77 6.26 5.10 -8.23
N VAL A 78 5.71 6.22 -8.70
CA VAL A 78 4.91 6.25 -9.93
C VAL A 78 5.80 5.88 -11.12
N ASN A 79 5.35 4.92 -11.94
CA ASN A 79 5.93 4.70 -13.26
C ASN A 79 5.42 5.80 -14.20
N SER A 80 6.20 6.89 -14.37
CA SER A 80 5.99 7.86 -15.45
C SER A 80 6.98 7.58 -16.58
N ASN A 81 6.54 7.70 -17.83
CA ASN A 81 7.40 7.49 -19.01
C ASN A 81 8.36 8.68 -19.28
N GLY A 82 8.69 9.49 -18.27
CA GLY A 82 9.45 10.72 -18.45
C GLY A 82 8.65 11.90 -19.01
N ASP A 83 7.36 11.70 -19.32
CA ASP A 83 6.45 12.81 -19.58
C ASP A 83 5.97 13.35 -18.22
N GLU A 84 6.62 14.42 -17.78
CA GLU A 84 6.22 15.23 -16.64
C GLU A 84 4.73 15.57 -16.76
N LEU A 85 3.96 15.30 -15.70
CA LEU A 85 2.56 15.71 -15.55
C LEU A 85 2.44 17.22 -15.36
#